data_AF-A0A520H3G1-F1
#
_entry.id   AF-A0A520H3G1-F1
#
_cell.length_a   1.000
_cell.length_b   1.000
_cell.length_c   1.000
_cell.angle_alpha   90.00
_cell.angle_beta   90.00
_cell.angle_gamma   90.00
#
_symmetry.space_group_name_H-M   'P 1'
#
loop_
_entity.id
_entity.type
_entity.pdbx_description
1 polymer ?
#
loop_
_entity_poly.entity_id
_entity_poly.type
_entity_poly.pdbx_seq_one_letter_code
_entity_poly.pdbx_strand_id
1 'polypeptide(L)'
;MRIKPYFLVGLLLTVLTSAAMAQKKQELSILVTSPASPINRLPELLSLTWKDILKKYPAIKADNFKVLREDNTELPFQLEYKGLAAIQNLLIAVDVPAGKTMKLRIVAGKPAVVSPKVFGRYVPERKDDFAWENDKVAFRMYGKALEGTNENAFGIDVWAKRTDKMILNEWYKSGDYHADRG
;
A
#
# COMPACT_ATOMS: atom_id res chain seq x y z
N MET A 1 11.44 12.79 23.01
CA MET A 1 10.27 12.13 23.61
C MET A 1 9.63 11.24 22.54
N ARG A 2 9.92 9.93 22.53
CA ARG A 2 9.41 8.97 21.53
C ARG A 2 8.12 8.35 22.07
N ILE A 3 6.97 8.73 21.51
CA ILE A 3 5.67 8.15 21.84
C ILE A 3 5.47 6.96 20.90
N LYS A 4 5.48 5.74 21.44
CA LYS A 4 5.07 4.52 20.72
C LYS A 4 3.54 4.40 20.81
N PRO A 5 2.80 4.19 19.71
CA PRO A 5 1.38 3.87 19.78
C PRO A 5 1.20 2.40 20.16
N TYR A 6 0.53 2.17 21.29
CA TYR A 6 0.09 0.83 21.70
C TYR A 6 -1.31 0.58 21.12
N PHE A 7 -1.46 -0.53 20.39
CA PHE A 7 -2.76 -1.05 19.98
C PHE A 7 -3.35 -1.87 21.14
N LEU A 8 -4.55 -1.50 21.59
CA LEU A 8 -5.27 -2.22 22.65
C LEU A 8 -6.33 -3.13 22.01
N VAL A 9 -6.27 -4.43 22.30
CA VAL A 9 -7.30 -5.42 21.95
C VAL A 9 -7.95 -5.89 23.25
N GLY A 10 -9.24 -5.60 23.43
CA GLY A 10 -10.01 -6.00 24.62
C GLY A 10 -11.13 -6.97 24.29
N LEU A 11 -11.33 -7.98 25.17
CA LEU A 11 -12.36 -9.01 25.11
C LEU A 11 -13.39 -8.74 26.21
N LEU A 12 -14.68 -8.60 25.86
CA LEU A 12 -15.77 -8.54 26.84
C LEU A 12 -16.64 -9.79 26.65
N LEU A 13 -16.83 -10.57 27.73
CA LEU A 13 -17.67 -11.77 27.76
C LEU A 13 -18.95 -11.44 28.56
N THR A 14 -20.09 -11.37 27.88
CA THR A 14 -21.41 -11.37 28.52
C THR A 14 -22.10 -12.69 28.21
N VAL A 15 -22.45 -13.44 29.26
CA VAL A 15 -23.22 -14.69 29.17
C VAL A 15 -24.69 -14.34 29.38
N LEU A 16 -25.57 -14.66 28.42
CA LEU A 16 -27.00 -14.85 28.66
C LEU A 16 -27.65 -15.72 27.58
N THR A 17 -28.04 -16.91 28.03
CA THR A 17 -29.22 -17.75 27.73
C THR A 17 -29.80 -17.86 26.30
N SER A 18 -29.98 -19.13 25.94
CA SER A 18 -30.49 -19.74 24.71
C SER A 18 -31.91 -19.35 24.27
N ALA A 19 -32.02 -18.95 23.02
CA ALA A 19 -33.18 -19.17 22.15
C ALA A 19 -32.65 -19.33 20.71
N ALA A 20 -33.27 -20.22 19.92
CA ALA A 20 -32.81 -20.67 18.61
C ALA A 20 -32.36 -19.52 17.69
N MET A 21 -31.05 -19.27 17.65
CA MET A 21 -30.45 -18.47 16.60
C MET A 21 -30.24 -19.41 15.41
N ALA A 22 -30.89 -19.09 14.28
CA ALA A 22 -30.29 -19.38 12.98
C ALA A 22 -28.83 -18.93 13.10
N GLN A 23 -27.89 -19.88 13.04
CA GLN A 23 -26.48 -19.58 13.24
C GLN A 23 -26.01 -18.77 12.05
N LYS A 24 -26.23 -17.45 12.12
CA LYS A 24 -25.76 -16.48 11.15
C LYS A 24 -24.25 -16.65 11.18
N LYS A 25 -23.71 -17.33 10.17
CA LYS A 25 -22.28 -17.60 10.03
C LYS A 25 -21.57 -16.28 10.27
N GLN A 26 -20.89 -16.15 11.40
CA GLN A 26 -20.28 -14.90 11.80
C GLN A 26 -19.15 -14.65 10.81
N GLU A 27 -19.39 -13.72 9.89
CA GLU A 27 -18.43 -13.40 8.85
C GLU A 27 -17.24 -12.70 9.51
N LEU A 28 -16.04 -13.25 9.30
CA LEU A 28 -14.80 -12.69 9.80
C LEU A 28 -14.63 -11.27 9.24
N SER A 29 -14.29 -10.33 10.12
CA SER A 29 -14.08 -8.94 9.74
C SER A 29 -12.87 -8.33 10.44
N ILE A 30 -12.25 -7.37 9.77
CA ILE A 30 -11.17 -6.54 10.28
C ILE A 30 -11.77 -5.17 10.62
N LEU A 31 -11.64 -4.73 11.87
CA LEU A 31 -12.04 -3.39 12.29
C LEU A 31 -10.82 -2.48 12.25
N VAL A 32 -10.94 -1.38 11.50
CA VAL A 32 -9.91 -0.37 11.33
C VAL A 32 -10.42 0.91 11.98
N THR A 33 -9.86 1.28 13.13
CA THR A 33 -10.27 2.48 13.87
C THR A 33 -9.20 3.55 13.75
N SER A 34 -9.58 4.72 13.25
CA SER A 34 -8.73 5.91 13.25
C SER A 34 -8.84 6.62 14.60
N PRO A 35 -7.73 6.95 15.28
CA PRO A 35 -7.77 7.71 16.51
C PRO A 35 -8.48 9.06 16.35
N ALA A 36 -9.08 9.57 17.42
CA ALA A 36 -9.62 10.92 17.43
C ALA A 36 -8.49 11.94 17.19
N SER A 37 -8.72 12.89 16.28
CA SER A 37 -7.76 13.92 15.89
C SER A 37 -8.50 15.12 15.30
N PRO A 38 -8.02 16.36 15.48
CA PRO A 38 -8.60 17.54 14.84
C PRO A 38 -8.39 17.58 13.32
N ILE A 39 -7.52 16.71 12.78
CA ILE A 39 -7.17 16.68 11.36
C ILE A 39 -7.37 15.26 10.81
N ASN A 40 -8.02 15.17 9.64
CA ASN A 40 -8.10 13.93 8.87
C ASN A 40 -6.78 13.71 8.13
N ARG A 41 -6.13 12.55 8.34
CA ARG A 41 -5.00 12.09 7.53
C ARG A 41 -5.51 11.03 6.57
N LEU A 42 -5.88 11.44 5.37
CA LEU A 42 -6.47 10.55 4.36
C LEU A 42 -5.76 10.75 3.02
N PRO A 43 -5.47 9.66 2.28
CA PRO A 43 -5.58 8.27 2.70
C PRO A 43 -4.49 7.87 3.72
N GLU A 44 -4.75 6.83 4.53
CA GLU A 44 -3.75 6.17 5.37
C GLU A 44 -3.43 4.77 4.84
N LEU A 45 -2.19 4.32 5.02
CA LEU A 45 -1.75 2.98 4.60
C LEU A 45 -1.78 2.03 5.79
N LEU A 46 -2.77 1.15 5.82
CA LEU A 46 -2.87 0.08 6.79
C LEU A 46 -1.90 -1.05 6.41
N SER A 47 -1.08 -1.51 7.36
CA SER A 47 -0.21 -2.67 7.20
C SER A 47 -0.64 -3.79 8.15
N LEU A 48 -0.99 -4.95 7.60
CA LEU A 48 -1.38 -6.14 8.35
C LEU A 48 -0.39 -7.27 8.08
N THR A 49 0.13 -7.91 9.12
CA THR A 49 1.06 -9.03 8.96
C THR A 49 0.40 -10.15 8.16
N TRP A 50 1.06 -10.61 7.10
CA TRP A 50 0.54 -11.66 6.22
C TRP A 50 0.28 -12.97 6.97
N LYS A 51 1.14 -13.30 7.94
CA LYS A 51 0.97 -14.46 8.83
C LYS A 51 -0.35 -14.40 9.62
N ASP A 52 -0.71 -13.23 10.15
CA ASP A 52 -1.95 -13.05 10.91
C ASP A 52 -3.19 -13.10 10.02
N ILE A 53 -3.06 -12.60 8.78
CA ILE A 53 -4.08 -12.74 7.75
C ILE A 53 -4.33 -14.23 7.45
N LEU A 54 -3.29 -15.01 7.14
CA LEU A 54 -3.47 -16.44 6.85
C LEU A 54 -4.01 -17.24 8.05
N LYS A 55 -3.64 -16.86 9.27
CA LYS A 55 -4.21 -17.48 10.49
C LYS A 55 -5.72 -17.26 10.60
N LYS A 56 -6.21 -16.06 10.25
CA LYS A 56 -7.65 -15.72 10.29
C LYS A 56 -8.39 -16.19 9.04
N TYR A 57 -7.74 -16.17 7.89
CA TYR A 57 -8.32 -16.46 6.57
C TYR A 57 -7.51 -17.57 5.87
N PRO A 58 -7.54 -18.82 6.37
CA PRO A 58 -6.66 -19.89 5.88
C PRO A 58 -6.93 -20.32 4.43
N ALA A 59 -8.09 -19.98 3.88
CA ALA A 59 -8.48 -20.37 2.53
C ALA A 59 -8.01 -19.40 1.44
N ILE A 60 -7.45 -18.23 1.80
CA ILE A 60 -7.06 -17.23 0.80
C ILE A 60 -5.71 -17.59 0.18
N LYS A 61 -5.56 -17.26 -1.11
CA LYS A 61 -4.31 -17.36 -1.86
C LYS A 61 -3.89 -15.96 -2.28
N ALA A 62 -2.60 -15.68 -2.34
CA ALA A 62 -2.05 -14.35 -2.63
C ALA A 62 -2.56 -13.72 -3.94
N ASP A 63 -2.93 -14.55 -4.92
CA ASP A 63 -3.43 -14.17 -6.24
C ASP A 63 -4.96 -14.23 -6.38
N ASN A 64 -5.68 -14.64 -5.32
CA ASN A 64 -7.12 -14.92 -5.38
C ASN A 64 -7.84 -14.47 -4.10
N PHE A 65 -7.71 -13.20 -3.74
CA PHE A 65 -8.55 -12.57 -2.73
C PHE A 65 -8.84 -11.11 -3.04
N LYS A 66 -9.91 -10.62 -2.41
CA LYS A 66 -10.35 -9.22 -2.42
C LYS A 66 -10.42 -8.68 -1.02
N VAL A 67 -10.23 -7.37 -0.88
CA VAL A 67 -10.52 -6.63 0.35
C VAL A 67 -11.76 -5.78 0.08
N LEU A 68 -12.84 -6.01 0.84
CA LEU A 68 -14.12 -5.33 0.66
C LEU A 68 -14.45 -4.50 1.89
N ARG A 69 -15.04 -3.31 1.68
CA ARG A 69 -15.77 -2.55 2.72
C ARG A 69 -17.14 -3.18 3.01
N GLU A 70 -17.83 -2.66 4.02
CA GLU A 70 -19.15 -3.15 4.40
C GLU A 70 -20.20 -2.98 3.29
N ASP A 71 -20.08 -1.94 2.47
CA ASP A 71 -20.90 -1.64 1.29
C ASP A 71 -20.53 -2.48 0.04
N ASN A 72 -19.60 -3.43 0.17
CA ASN A 72 -19.01 -4.24 -0.89
C ASN A 72 -18.13 -3.47 -1.90
N THR A 73 -17.75 -2.24 -1.60
CA THR A 73 -16.72 -1.53 -2.36
C THR A 73 -15.38 -2.25 -2.19
N GLU A 74 -14.75 -2.62 -3.31
CA GLU A 74 -13.44 -3.24 -3.33
C GLU A 74 -12.33 -2.21 -3.11
N LEU A 75 -11.39 -2.52 -2.22
CA LEU A 75 -10.23 -1.67 -1.93
C LEU A 75 -8.96 -2.19 -2.59
N PRO A 76 -8.14 -1.28 -3.16
CA PRO A 76 -6.81 -1.64 -3.64
C PRO A 76 -5.95 -2.11 -2.48
N PHE A 77 -5.12 -3.12 -2.74
CA PHE A 77 -4.11 -3.58 -1.81
C PHE A 77 -2.80 -3.89 -2.53
N GLN A 78 -1.73 -4.01 -1.75
CA GLN A 78 -0.43 -4.46 -2.21
C GLN A 78 0.13 -5.50 -1.24
N LEU A 79 0.81 -6.51 -1.77
CA LEU A 79 1.57 -7.48 -0.99
C LEU A 79 3.02 -6.99 -0.88
N GLU A 80 3.47 -6.73 0.35
CA GLU A 80 4.82 -6.26 0.63
C GLU A 80 5.73 -7.43 0.97
N TYR A 81 6.90 -7.47 0.34
CA TYR A 81 7.91 -8.52 0.52
C TYR A 81 9.11 -8.08 1.37
N LYS A 82 9.32 -6.77 1.55
CA LYS A 82 10.49 -6.20 2.27
C LYS A 82 11.84 -6.76 1.82
N GLY A 83 12.00 -7.03 0.52
CA GLY A 83 13.21 -7.61 -0.06
C GLY A 83 13.40 -9.11 0.21
N LEU A 84 12.38 -9.80 0.74
CA LEU A 84 12.39 -11.25 0.98
C LEU A 84 11.61 -11.98 -0.12
N ALA A 85 11.80 -13.31 -0.22
CA ALA A 85 11.04 -14.14 -1.17
C ALA A 85 9.56 -14.31 -0.78
N ALA A 86 9.26 -14.27 0.52
CA ALA A 86 7.90 -14.47 1.04
C ALA A 86 7.19 -13.14 1.33
N ILE A 87 5.87 -13.14 1.20
CA ILE A 87 5.02 -12.00 1.56
C ILE A 87 5.11 -11.75 3.07
N GLN A 88 5.35 -10.50 3.45
CA GLN A 88 5.45 -10.06 4.83
C GLN A 88 4.17 -9.38 5.30
N ASN A 89 3.64 -8.45 4.49
CA ASN A 89 2.47 -7.65 4.87
C ASN A 89 1.45 -7.52 3.74
N LEU A 90 0.19 -7.36 4.13
CA LEU A 90 -0.89 -6.86 3.30
C LEU A 90 -1.04 -5.36 3.57
N LEU A 91 -0.81 -4.54 2.55
CA LEU A 91 -0.94 -3.09 2.58
C LEU A 91 -2.27 -2.68 1.97
N ILE A 92 -3.07 -1.87 2.66
CA ILE A 92 -4.40 -1.42 2.19
C ILE A 92 -4.48 0.09 2.36
N ALA A 93 -4.79 0.82 1.28
CA ALA A 93 -5.09 2.24 1.39
C ALA A 93 -6.53 2.42 1.91
N VAL A 94 -6.68 3.06 3.06
CA VAL A 94 -7.97 3.25 3.73
C VAL A 94 -8.23 4.73 3.98
N ASP A 95 -9.51 5.11 3.82
CA ASP A 95 -10.00 6.44 4.14
C ASP A 95 -10.89 6.36 5.38
N VAL A 96 -10.28 6.34 6.57
CA VAL A 96 -11.01 6.32 7.85
C VAL A 96 -10.89 7.68 8.53
N PRO A 97 -11.95 8.52 8.49
CA PRO A 97 -11.92 9.82 9.16
C PRO A 97 -11.59 9.69 10.65
N ALA A 98 -11.04 10.76 11.22
CA ALA A 98 -10.62 10.79 12.62
C ALA A 98 -11.77 10.39 13.57
N GLY A 99 -11.48 9.49 14.51
CA GLY A 99 -12.46 8.96 15.47
C GLY A 99 -13.52 8.03 14.87
N LYS A 100 -13.38 7.61 13.61
CA LYS A 100 -14.29 6.65 12.96
C LYS A 100 -13.67 5.26 12.87
N THR A 101 -14.54 4.29 12.66
CA THR A 101 -14.17 2.89 12.43
C THR A 101 -14.71 2.45 11.07
N MET A 102 -13.88 1.76 10.30
CA MET A 102 -14.23 1.08 9.06
C MET A 102 -14.15 -0.43 9.28
N LYS A 103 -15.11 -1.16 8.73
CA LYS A 103 -15.11 -2.62 8.72
C LYS A 103 -14.71 -3.12 7.35
N LEU A 104 -13.72 -4.01 7.33
CA LEU A 104 -13.23 -4.68 6.13
C LEU A 104 -13.50 -6.18 6.22
N ARG A 105 -13.69 -6.80 5.06
CA ARG A 105 -13.83 -8.25 4.87
C ARG A 105 -12.83 -8.71 3.82
N ILE A 106 -12.23 -9.88 4.03
CA ILE A 106 -11.40 -10.54 3.03
C ILE A 106 -12.19 -11.72 2.47
N VAL A 107 -12.36 -11.75 1.16
CA VAL A 107 -13.11 -12.81 0.46
C VAL A 107 -12.27 -13.39 -0.66
N ALA A 108 -12.50 -14.65 -1.02
CA ALA A 108 -11.87 -15.26 -2.18
C ALA A 108 -12.37 -14.59 -3.48
N GLY A 109 -11.46 -14.39 -4.43
CA GLY A 109 -11.80 -13.84 -5.75
C GLY A 109 -10.64 -13.06 -6.37
N LYS A 110 -10.64 -12.97 -7.69
CA LYS A 110 -9.63 -12.21 -8.45
C LYS A 110 -9.78 -10.70 -8.19
N PRO A 111 -8.77 -10.01 -7.66
CA PRO A 111 -8.88 -8.58 -7.38
C PRO A 111 -9.01 -7.75 -8.66
N ALA A 112 -9.64 -6.60 -8.53
CA ALA A 112 -9.74 -5.60 -9.58
C ALA A 112 -8.35 -5.09 -9.98
N VAL A 113 -8.17 -4.82 -11.27
CA VAL A 113 -6.97 -4.14 -11.75
C VAL A 113 -7.05 -2.68 -11.33
N VAL A 114 -5.99 -2.16 -10.72
CA VAL A 114 -5.93 -0.79 -10.21
C VAL A 114 -4.76 -0.06 -10.85
N SER A 115 -4.93 1.24 -11.10
CA SER A 115 -3.85 2.08 -11.61
C SER A 115 -2.79 2.27 -10.52
N PRO A 116 -1.49 2.09 -10.83
CA PRO A 116 -0.43 2.33 -9.88
C PRO A 116 -0.35 3.83 -9.53
N LYS A 117 -0.15 4.12 -8.24
CA LYS A 117 0.13 5.49 -7.74
C LYS A 117 1.60 5.76 -7.49
N VAL A 118 2.40 4.71 -7.51
CA VAL A 118 3.85 4.75 -7.36
C VAL A 118 4.46 3.78 -8.35
N PHE A 119 5.62 4.15 -8.88
CA PHE A 119 6.39 3.30 -9.76
C PHE A 119 7.87 3.51 -9.46
N GLY A 120 8.67 2.45 -9.59
CA GLY A 120 10.11 2.55 -9.43
C GLY A 120 10.80 1.39 -10.10
N ARG A 121 11.99 1.66 -10.64
CA ARG A 121 12.79 0.64 -11.32
C ARG A 121 14.27 0.98 -11.31
N TYR A 122 15.04 -0.06 -11.58
CA TYR A 122 16.39 0.10 -12.07
C TYR A 122 16.39 0.60 -13.52
N VAL A 123 17.35 1.45 -13.84
CA VAL A 123 17.53 2.10 -15.14
C VAL A 123 18.93 1.79 -15.66
N PRO A 124 19.22 0.53 -16.02
CA PRO A 124 20.54 0.13 -16.50
C PRO A 124 20.96 0.88 -17.76
N GLU A 125 20.00 1.28 -18.60
CA GLU A 125 20.24 2.07 -19.80
C GLU A 125 20.81 3.46 -19.50
N ARG A 126 20.68 3.96 -18.27
CA ARG A 126 21.26 5.22 -17.81
C ARG A 126 22.38 4.99 -16.78
N LYS A 127 23.24 4.00 -17.01
CA LYS A 127 24.43 3.73 -16.18
C LYS A 127 24.05 3.42 -14.74
N ASP A 128 23.20 2.41 -14.59
CA ASP A 128 22.83 1.81 -13.30
C ASP A 128 21.99 2.70 -12.37
N ASP A 129 21.35 3.73 -12.92
CA ASP A 129 20.48 4.63 -12.17
C ASP A 129 19.31 3.87 -11.51
N PHE A 130 18.80 4.41 -10.41
CA PHE A 130 17.52 3.98 -9.85
C PHE A 130 16.56 5.15 -9.86
N ALA A 131 15.36 4.96 -10.39
CA ALA A 131 14.41 6.04 -10.54
C ALA A 131 13.04 5.60 -10.02
N TRP A 132 12.35 6.52 -9.35
CA TRP A 132 11.03 6.29 -8.78
C TRP A 132 10.14 7.52 -8.87
N GLU A 133 8.83 7.31 -8.86
CA GLU A 133 7.85 8.37 -8.98
C GLU A 133 6.58 8.05 -8.18
N ASN A 134 5.83 9.11 -7.88
CA ASN A 134 4.45 9.05 -7.44
C ASN A 134 3.57 9.95 -8.34
N ASP A 135 2.31 10.15 -7.97
CA ASP A 135 1.33 10.96 -8.70
C ASP A 135 1.59 12.49 -8.68
N LYS A 136 2.75 12.92 -8.18
CA LYS A 136 3.14 14.34 -8.05
C LYS A 136 4.57 14.64 -8.51
N VAL A 137 5.49 13.74 -8.25
CA VAL A 137 6.94 13.98 -8.40
C VAL A 137 7.64 12.69 -8.80
N ALA A 138 8.70 12.84 -9.58
CA ALA A 138 9.64 11.77 -9.91
C ALA A 138 11.04 12.11 -9.42
N PHE A 139 11.84 11.07 -9.23
CA PHE A 139 13.18 11.15 -8.67
C PHE A 139 14.11 10.19 -9.40
N ARG A 140 15.40 10.51 -9.34
CA ARG A 140 16.47 9.64 -9.81
C ARG A 140 17.65 9.73 -8.86
N MET A 141 18.19 8.58 -8.52
CA MET A 141 19.49 8.43 -7.88
C MET A 141 20.48 7.91 -8.92
N TYR A 142 21.65 8.55 -8.96
CA TYR A 142 22.73 8.15 -9.86
C TYR A 142 23.25 6.75 -9.54
N GLY A 143 23.49 5.99 -10.60
CA GLY A 143 23.97 4.61 -10.53
C GLY A 143 25.44 4.49 -10.22
N LYS A 144 25.81 3.29 -9.76
CA LYS A 144 27.21 2.95 -9.43
C LYS A 144 28.16 3.15 -10.60
N ALA A 145 27.73 2.91 -11.83
CA ALA A 145 28.57 3.05 -13.02
C ALA A 145 29.01 4.51 -13.31
N LEU A 146 28.45 5.49 -12.60
CA LEU A 146 28.87 6.90 -12.67
C LEU A 146 29.94 7.27 -11.64
N GLU A 147 30.19 6.43 -10.63
CA GLU A 147 31.21 6.68 -9.62
C GLU A 147 32.61 6.75 -10.24
N GLY A 148 33.38 7.80 -9.91
CA GLY A 148 34.74 8.00 -10.44
C GLY A 148 34.81 8.43 -11.91
N THR A 149 33.66 8.66 -12.55
CA THR A 149 33.62 9.29 -13.88
C THR A 149 33.76 10.81 -13.75
N ASN A 150 34.02 11.49 -14.88
CA ASN A 150 34.04 12.94 -14.93
C ASN A 150 32.63 13.57 -15.01
N GLU A 151 31.56 12.75 -14.91
CA GLU A 151 30.20 13.27 -14.83
C GLU A 151 29.92 13.83 -13.44
N ASN A 152 29.28 15.00 -13.37
CA ASN A 152 28.80 15.59 -12.10
C ASN A 152 27.53 14.88 -11.60
N ALA A 153 27.59 13.56 -11.46
CA ALA A 153 26.48 12.66 -11.19
C ALA A 153 26.45 12.23 -9.72
N PHE A 154 26.25 13.21 -8.83
CA PHE A 154 26.22 12.99 -7.38
C PHE A 154 24.86 13.44 -6.81
N GLY A 155 24.21 12.59 -6.03
CA GLY A 155 22.97 12.93 -5.32
C GLY A 155 21.68 12.49 -6.03
N ILE A 156 20.60 13.26 -5.82
CA ILE A 156 19.24 12.93 -6.27
C ILE A 156 18.73 14.05 -7.18
N ASP A 157 18.30 13.66 -8.38
CA ASP A 157 17.51 14.53 -9.25
C ASP A 157 16.04 14.47 -8.84
N VAL A 158 15.37 15.62 -8.92
CA VAL A 158 13.95 15.78 -8.64
C VAL A 158 13.26 16.36 -9.87
N TRP A 159 12.21 15.70 -10.32
CA TRP A 159 11.40 16.13 -11.45
C TRP A 159 9.98 16.44 -11.00
N ALA A 160 9.59 17.70 -11.13
CA ALA A 160 8.20 18.10 -10.98
C ALA A 160 7.38 17.55 -12.15
N LYS A 161 6.16 17.08 -11.85
CA LYS A 161 5.24 16.54 -12.84
C LYS A 161 4.00 17.44 -12.93
N ARG A 162 3.44 17.56 -14.13
CA ARG A 162 2.15 18.23 -14.38
C ARG A 162 1.03 17.20 -14.66
N THR A 163 1.32 15.92 -14.42
CA THR A 163 0.40 14.79 -14.53
C THR A 163 0.48 13.89 -13.30
N ASP A 164 -0.63 13.21 -13.01
CA ASP A 164 -0.74 12.17 -11.98
C ASP A 164 -0.36 10.76 -12.48
N LYS A 165 -0.13 10.61 -13.79
CA LYS A 165 0.24 9.33 -14.42
C LYS A 165 1.68 8.96 -14.12
N MET A 166 1.99 7.66 -14.17
CA MET A 166 3.37 7.16 -14.08
C MET A 166 4.03 7.33 -15.47
N ILE A 167 5.02 8.22 -15.58
CA ILE A 167 5.62 8.66 -16.86
C ILE A 167 7.09 8.32 -17.00
N LEU A 168 7.72 7.82 -15.93
CA LEU A 168 9.16 7.59 -15.87
C LEU A 168 9.64 6.64 -16.97
N ASN A 169 8.90 5.56 -17.24
CA ASN A 169 9.23 4.65 -18.33
C ASN A 169 9.18 5.32 -19.71
N GLU A 170 8.18 6.16 -19.94
CA GLU A 170 8.01 6.86 -21.21
C GLU A 170 9.13 7.89 -21.43
N TRP A 171 9.50 8.62 -20.37
CA TRP A 171 10.58 9.59 -20.39
C TRP A 171 11.94 8.96 -20.65
N TYR A 172 12.29 7.87 -19.96
CA TYR A 172 13.54 7.18 -20.26
C TYR A 172 13.55 6.55 -21.65
N LYS A 173 12.41 6.03 -22.12
CA LYS A 173 12.29 5.47 -23.47
C LYS A 173 12.46 6.53 -24.57
N SER A 174 12.08 7.79 -24.30
CA SER A 174 12.24 8.87 -25.28
C SER A 174 13.70 9.28 -25.49
N GLY A 175 14.57 9.01 -24.51
CA GLY A 175 15.96 9.50 -24.48
C GLY A 175 16.10 10.99 -24.17
N ASP A 176 14.98 11.71 -24.04
CA ASP A 176 14.89 13.15 -23.78
C ASP A 176 14.06 13.38 -22.51
N TYR A 177 14.55 12.82 -21.41
CA TYR A 177 13.94 12.91 -20.08
C TYR A 177 14.21 14.24 -19.37
N HIS A 178 14.93 15.16 -20.01
CA HIS A 178 15.14 16.53 -19.54
C HIS A 178 14.09 17.51 -20.05
N ALA A 179 13.41 17.19 -21.15
CA ALA A 179 12.28 17.97 -21.64
C ALA A 179 11.01 17.65 -20.84
N ASP A 180 10.30 18.69 -20.39
CA ASP A 180 8.97 18.52 -19.79
C ASP A 180 7.98 18.02 -20.84
N ARG A 181 7.44 16.82 -20.62
CA ARG A 181 6.42 16.19 -21.46
C ARG A 181 5.21 15.72 -20.65
N GLY A 182 5.07 16.15 -19.39
CA GLY A 182 4.11 15.53 -18.49
C GLY A 182 4.20 15.97 -17.05
#